data_AF-A0A1R1WXN6-F1
#
_entry.id   AF-A0A1R1WXN6-F1
#
_cell.length_a   1.000
_cell.length_b   1.000
_cell.length_c   1.000
_cell.angle_alpha   90.00
_cell.angle_beta   90.00
_cell.angle_gamma   90.00
#
_symmetry.space_group_name_H-M   'P 1'
#
loop_
_entity.id
_entity.type
_entity.pdbx_description
1 polymer ?
#
loop_
_entity_poly.entity_id
_entity_poly.type
_entity_poly.pdbx_seq_one_letter_code
_entity_poly.pdbx_strand_id
1 'polypeptide(L)'
;MLRTIPRLTDLCINNSYKRSYSTNINDLYEGLVNKNRISLSKSITLVESTRPEDRKKSRELISKCLSNKHAKKSRRLGFTGTPGVGKSTFIEAFGKTLVDRGHKLAVLAVDPSSSRSGGSILGDKTRMPYLSVHENAFVRPSPNRGSMGGVSKNTLETIVLCEAAGYDTCFVETVGVGQSEFIVSEMVDM
;
A
#
# COMPACT_ATOMS: atom_id res chain seq x y z
N MET A 1 -45.28 42.55 11.00
CA MET A 1 -45.55 41.11 11.23
C MET A 1 -44.43 40.32 10.56
N LEU A 2 -43.35 40.06 11.30
CA LEU A 2 -42.13 39.42 10.80
C LEU A 2 -42.34 37.90 10.69
N ARG A 3 -42.20 37.32 9.49
CA ARG A 3 -42.05 35.88 9.30
C ARG A 3 -40.56 35.55 9.36
N THR A 4 -40.18 34.71 10.30
CA THR A 4 -38.81 34.22 10.54
C THR A 4 -38.32 33.36 9.37
N ILE A 5 -37.15 33.70 8.83
CA ILE A 5 -36.41 32.91 7.84
C ILE A 5 -35.67 31.78 8.59
N PRO A 6 -35.73 30.50 8.17
CA PRO A 6 -34.98 29.42 8.83
C PRO A 6 -33.47 29.61 8.64
N ARG A 7 -32.67 29.30 9.67
CA ARG A 7 -31.20 29.31 9.58
C ARG A 7 -30.70 28.22 8.62
N LEU A 8 -29.71 28.58 7.81
CA LEU A 8 -28.97 27.74 6.85
C LEU A 8 -28.19 26.55 7.45
N THR A 9 -28.45 26.17 8.71
CA THR A 9 -27.74 25.08 9.41
C THR A 9 -28.40 23.71 9.27
N ASP A 10 -29.63 23.64 8.73
CA ASP A 10 -30.45 22.41 8.82
C ASP A 10 -30.61 21.64 7.49
N LEU A 11 -29.82 21.93 6.45
CA LEU A 11 -30.01 21.33 5.11
C LEU A 11 -28.84 20.51 4.55
N CYS A 12 -27.76 20.30 5.30
CA CYS A 12 -26.62 19.48 4.85
C CYS A 12 -26.02 18.61 5.96
N ILE A 13 -26.81 17.76 6.61
CA ILE A 13 -26.29 16.60 7.33
C ILE A 13 -26.96 15.36 6.75
N ASN A 14 -26.68 15.10 5.47
CA ASN A 14 -27.08 13.85 4.84
C ASN A 14 -26.23 12.70 5.38
N ASN A 15 -26.96 11.80 6.03
CA ASN A 15 -26.64 10.58 6.71
C ASN A 15 -25.95 9.51 5.82
N SER A 16 -24.83 9.83 5.16
CA SER A 16 -24.19 8.96 4.16
C SER A 16 -22.75 8.53 4.50
N TYR A 17 -22.15 9.02 5.60
CA TYR A 17 -20.77 8.68 5.99
C TYR A 17 -20.65 7.68 7.17
N LYS A 18 -21.75 7.05 7.59
CA LYS A 18 -21.75 5.94 8.55
C LYS A 18 -22.05 4.61 7.85
N ARG A 19 -21.26 4.23 6.85
CA ARG A 19 -21.28 2.84 6.37
C ARG A 19 -20.39 2.02 7.31
N SER A 20 -21.04 1.24 8.16
CA SER A 20 -20.43 0.25 9.06
C SER A 20 -19.37 -0.58 8.31
N TYR A 21 -18.08 -0.29 8.53
CA TYR A 21 -16.98 -1.12 8.02
C TYR A 21 -16.80 -2.32 8.96
N SER A 22 -17.76 -3.24 8.99
CA SER A 22 -17.45 -4.62 9.39
C SER A 22 -16.74 -5.28 8.22
N THR A 23 -15.47 -4.94 8.03
CA THR A 23 -14.63 -5.59 7.02
C THR A 23 -14.46 -7.05 7.43
N ASN A 24 -15.22 -7.94 6.81
CA ASN A 24 -15.09 -9.37 7.00
C ASN A 24 -13.75 -9.83 6.40
N ILE A 25 -12.96 -10.57 7.18
CA ILE A 25 -11.64 -11.04 6.78
C ILE A 25 -11.74 -12.02 5.62
N ASN A 26 -12.79 -12.84 5.58
CA ASN A 26 -13.00 -13.77 4.48
C ASN A 26 -13.25 -13.01 3.18
N ASP A 27 -14.07 -11.96 3.20
CA ASP A 27 -14.34 -11.15 2.00
C ASP A 27 -13.08 -10.44 1.49
N LEU A 28 -12.22 -9.97 2.40
CA LEU A 28 -10.92 -9.42 2.01
C LEU A 28 -10.03 -10.49 1.37
N TYR A 29 -9.92 -11.66 2.01
CA TYR A 29 -9.11 -12.76 1.52
C TYR A 29 -9.57 -13.25 0.15
N GLU A 30 -10.87 -13.52 -0.02
CA GLU A 30 -11.45 -13.89 -1.31
C GLU A 30 -11.24 -12.80 -2.36
N GLY A 31 -11.37 -11.53 -1.98
CA GLY A 31 -11.04 -10.42 -2.85
C GLY A 31 -9.58 -10.42 -3.30
N LEU A 32 -8.63 -10.70 -2.40
CA LEU A 32 -7.22 -10.81 -2.74
C LEU A 32 -6.99 -11.95 -3.73
N VAL A 33 -7.48 -13.16 -3.44
CA VAL A 33 -7.31 -14.33 -4.31
C VAL A 33 -7.92 -14.09 -5.70
N ASN A 34 -9.04 -13.37 -5.77
CA ASN A 34 -9.68 -12.95 -7.02
C ASN A 34 -9.07 -11.66 -7.63
N LYS A 35 -7.87 -11.26 -7.19
CA LYS A 35 -7.08 -10.16 -7.75
C LYS A 35 -7.78 -8.79 -7.69
N ASN A 36 -8.66 -8.59 -6.70
CA ASN A 36 -9.42 -7.37 -6.53
C ASN A 36 -8.56 -6.25 -5.90
N ARG A 37 -8.30 -5.19 -6.67
CA ARG A 37 -7.47 -4.03 -6.24
C ARG A 37 -8.05 -3.28 -5.04
N ILE A 38 -9.38 -3.22 -4.90
CA ILE A 38 -10.05 -2.55 -3.79
C ILE A 38 -9.83 -3.36 -2.51
N SER A 39 -9.96 -4.68 -2.58
CA SER A 39 -9.68 -5.56 -1.44
C SER A 39 -8.21 -5.47 -1.04
N LEU A 40 -7.27 -5.46 -1.98
CA LEU A 40 -5.85 -5.22 -1.70
C LEU A 40 -5.62 -3.91 -0.94
N SER A 41 -6.19 -2.81 -1.42
CA SER A 41 -6.05 -1.50 -0.79
C SER A 41 -6.62 -1.47 0.63
N LYS A 42 -7.79 -2.09 0.86
CA LYS A 42 -8.41 -2.20 2.19
C LYS A 42 -7.59 -3.08 3.14
N SER A 43 -7.02 -4.17 2.63
CA SER A 43 -6.16 -5.06 3.42
C SER A 43 -4.88 -4.36 3.87
N ILE A 44 -4.28 -3.54 3.01
CA ILE A 44 -3.11 -2.72 3.37
C ILE A 44 -3.50 -1.69 4.44
N THR A 45 -4.63 -1.01 4.29
CA THR A 45 -5.14 -0.09 5.34
C THR A 45 -5.35 -0.81 6.68
N LEU A 46 -5.82 -2.06 6.66
CA LEU A 46 -6.00 -2.87 7.87
C LEU A 46 -4.67 -3.21 8.56
N VAL A 47 -3.65 -3.57 7.78
CA VAL A 47 -2.27 -3.81 8.25
C VAL A 47 -1.64 -2.56 8.86
N GLU A 48 -1.87 -1.39 8.25
CA GLU A 48 -1.32 -0.12 8.71
C GLU A 48 -2.03 0.45 9.95
N SER A 49 -3.20 -0.11 10.34
CA SER A 49 -4.00 0.40 11.45
C SER A 49 -3.33 0.15 12.81
N THR A 50 -3.34 1.17 13.66
CA THR A 50 -2.86 1.08 15.05
C THR A 50 -3.93 0.65 16.05
N ARG A 51 -5.17 0.37 15.61
CA ARG A 51 -6.25 -0.04 16.51
C ARG A 51 -6.07 -1.51 16.94
N PRO A 52 -6.21 -1.85 18.24
CA PRO A 52 -6.01 -3.23 18.72
C PRO A 52 -6.84 -4.29 17.99
N GLU A 53 -8.11 -3.99 17.69
CA GLU A 53 -9.00 -4.88 16.96
C GLU A 53 -8.53 -5.12 15.51
N ASP A 54 -8.14 -4.06 14.82
CA ASP A 54 -7.61 -4.16 13.46
C ASP A 54 -6.32 -4.97 13.42
N ARG A 55 -5.44 -4.82 14.42
CA ARG A 55 -4.23 -5.65 14.55
C ARG A 55 -4.52 -7.13 14.76
N LYS A 56 -5.67 -7.49 15.35
CA LYS A 56 -6.07 -8.90 15.48
C LYS A 56 -6.54 -9.43 14.12
N LYS A 57 -7.36 -8.65 13.42
CA LYS A 57 -7.87 -8.99 12.08
C LYS A 57 -6.76 -9.05 11.03
N SER A 58 -5.79 -8.13 11.06
CA SER A 58 -4.66 -8.12 10.12
C SER A 58 -3.81 -9.38 10.28
N ARG A 59 -3.49 -9.78 11.51
CA ARG A 59 -2.76 -11.04 11.78
C ARG A 59 -3.50 -12.27 11.24
N GLU A 60 -4.81 -12.34 11.42
CA GLU A 60 -5.62 -13.43 10.87
C GLU A 60 -5.59 -13.43 9.33
N LEU A 61 -5.76 -12.26 8.70
CA LEU A 61 -5.72 -12.11 7.25
C LEU A 61 -4.35 -12.53 6.68
N ILE A 62 -3.25 -12.07 7.29
CA ILE A 62 -1.89 -12.42 6.87
C ILE A 62 -1.65 -13.93 7.04
N SER A 63 -2.10 -14.53 8.14
CA SER A 63 -2.02 -15.98 8.34
C SER A 63 -2.74 -16.77 7.22
N LYS A 64 -3.94 -16.32 6.82
CA LYS A 64 -4.67 -16.90 5.68
C LYS A 64 -3.89 -16.77 4.36
N CYS A 65 -3.30 -15.59 4.10
CA CYS A 65 -2.50 -15.35 2.91
C CYS A 65 -1.24 -16.24 2.87
N LEU A 66 -0.52 -16.37 3.98
CA LEU A 66 0.67 -17.23 4.08
C LEU A 66 0.34 -18.73 3.95
N SER A 67 -0.86 -19.13 4.38
CA SER A 67 -1.33 -20.52 4.26
C SER A 67 -1.85 -20.86 2.86
N ASN A 68 -1.98 -19.87 1.98
CA ASN A 68 -2.47 -20.07 0.62
C ASN A 68 -1.40 -20.76 -0.24
N LYS A 69 -1.58 -22.07 -0.45
CA LYS A 69 -0.67 -22.89 -1.29
C LYS A 69 -0.62 -22.46 -2.75
N HIS A 70 -1.60 -21.70 -3.22
CA HIS A 70 -1.64 -21.18 -4.59
C HIS A 70 -0.94 -19.83 -4.73
N ALA A 71 -0.59 -19.16 -3.62
CA ALA A 71 0.19 -17.94 -3.67
C ALA A 71 1.62 -18.27 -4.11
N LYS A 72 2.08 -17.63 -5.19
CA LYS A 72 3.46 -17.74 -5.64
C LYS A 72 4.28 -16.66 -4.95
N LYS A 73 5.49 -17.02 -4.50
CA LYS A 73 6.47 -16.01 -4.09
C LYS A 73 6.76 -15.09 -5.27
N SER A 74 6.75 -13.79 -5.00
CA SER A 74 7.14 -12.78 -5.97
C SER A 74 8.67 -12.66 -6.04
N ARG A 75 9.19 -12.15 -7.17
CA ARG A 75 10.57 -11.65 -7.22
C ARG A 75 10.61 -10.29 -6.54
N ARG A 76 11.47 -10.12 -5.54
CA ARG A 76 11.53 -8.90 -4.74
C ARG A 76 12.84 -8.16 -5.04
N LEU A 77 12.75 -6.96 -5.62
CA LEU A 77 13.91 -6.14 -5.98
C LEU A 77 13.95 -4.87 -5.13
N GLY A 78 15.09 -4.63 -4.48
CA GLY A 78 15.37 -3.43 -3.72
C GLY A 78 15.94 -2.32 -4.59
N PHE A 79 15.45 -1.09 -4.40
CA PHE A 79 16.00 0.10 -5.04
C PHE A 79 16.40 1.12 -3.99
N THR A 80 17.68 1.44 -3.95
CA THR A 80 18.22 2.49 -3.07
C THR A 80 19.18 3.40 -3.83
N GLY A 81 19.57 4.51 -3.21
CA GLY A 81 20.41 5.54 -3.78
C GLY A 81 19.99 6.93 -3.34
N THR A 82 20.89 7.89 -3.49
CA THR A 82 20.70 9.27 -3.03
C THR A 82 19.45 9.93 -3.66
N PRO A 83 18.80 10.88 -2.97
CA PRO A 83 17.73 11.66 -3.56
C PRO A 83 18.19 12.33 -4.86
N GLY A 84 17.36 12.27 -5.90
CA GLY A 84 17.65 12.91 -7.20
C GLY A 84 18.48 12.08 -8.18
N VAL A 85 19.00 10.90 -7.80
CA VAL A 85 19.77 10.02 -8.73
C VAL A 85 18.93 9.40 -9.86
N GLY A 86 17.61 9.61 -9.86
CA GLY A 86 16.71 9.11 -10.90
C GLY A 86 16.08 7.74 -10.63
N LYS A 87 16.08 7.26 -9.38
CA LYS A 87 15.49 5.94 -9.01
C LYS A 87 14.06 5.76 -9.49
N SER A 88 13.16 6.69 -9.17
CA SER A 88 11.76 6.59 -9.56
C SER A 88 11.58 6.59 -11.09
N THR A 89 12.41 7.34 -11.83
CA THR A 89 12.44 7.32 -13.30
C THR A 89 12.89 5.97 -13.84
N PHE A 90 13.93 5.38 -13.24
CA PHE A 90 14.39 4.04 -13.60
C PHE A 90 13.32 2.97 -13.30
N ILE A 91 12.74 3.03 -12.10
CA ILE A 91 11.66 2.12 -11.66
C ILE A 91 10.48 2.19 -12.61
N GLU A 92 10.08 3.39 -13.04
CA GLU A 92 8.99 3.53 -14.01
C GLU A 92 9.32 2.92 -15.37
N ALA A 93 10.48 3.22 -15.92
CA ALA A 93 10.90 2.69 -17.23
C ALA A 93 11.05 1.16 -17.19
N PHE A 94 11.67 0.64 -16.13
CA PHE A 94 11.85 -0.81 -15.96
C PHE A 94 10.51 -1.50 -15.69
N GLY A 95 9.71 -0.95 -14.78
CA GLY A 95 8.40 -1.48 -14.45
C GLY A 95 7.45 -1.50 -15.65
N LYS A 96 7.48 -0.45 -16.50
CA LYS A 96 6.75 -0.42 -17.77
C LYS A 96 7.08 -1.63 -18.63
N THR A 97 8.38 -1.92 -18.80
CA THR A 97 8.83 -3.09 -19.57
C THR A 97 8.29 -4.40 -19.01
N LEU A 98 8.19 -4.53 -17.68
CA LEU A 98 7.65 -5.73 -17.04
C LEU A 98 6.14 -5.87 -17.28
N VAL A 99 5.37 -4.82 -17.03
CA VAL A 99 3.91 -4.89 -17.16
C VAL A 99 3.47 -5.03 -18.62
N ASP A 100 4.22 -4.44 -19.57
CA ASP A 100 4.00 -4.61 -21.01
C ASP A 100 4.29 -6.06 -21.47
N ARG A 101 5.10 -6.81 -20.70
CA ARG A 101 5.34 -8.25 -20.90
C ARG A 101 4.34 -9.14 -20.13
N GLY A 102 3.31 -8.56 -19.54
CA GLY A 102 2.25 -9.27 -18.83
C GLY A 102 2.55 -9.59 -17.35
N HIS A 103 3.65 -9.10 -16.79
CA HIS A 103 3.91 -9.26 -15.36
C HIS A 103 3.00 -8.36 -14.52
N LYS A 104 2.67 -8.83 -13.31
CA LYS A 104 1.95 -8.04 -12.31
C LYS A 104 2.92 -7.47 -11.28
N LEU A 105 3.11 -6.16 -11.34
CA LEU A 105 4.11 -5.42 -10.57
C LEU A 105 3.50 -4.64 -9.40
N ALA A 106 3.99 -4.88 -8.19
CA ALA A 106 3.76 -4.00 -7.05
C ALA A 106 5.00 -3.11 -6.85
N VAL A 107 4.79 -1.81 -6.63
CA VAL A 107 5.85 -0.85 -6.27
C VAL A 107 5.54 -0.28 -4.90
N LEU A 108 6.39 -0.56 -3.93
CA LEU A 108 6.25 -0.19 -2.53
C LEU A 108 7.35 0.82 -2.18
N ALA A 109 6.98 2.07 -1.97
CA ALA A 109 7.92 3.10 -1.54
C ALA A 109 8.02 3.08 -0.01
N VAL A 110 9.24 3.02 0.53
CA VAL A 110 9.54 2.92 1.97
C VAL A 110 10.29 4.17 2.40
N ASP A 111 9.65 4.97 3.26
CA ASP A 111 10.21 6.17 3.87
C ASP A 111 10.12 6.07 5.40
N PRO A 112 11.19 5.67 6.11
CA PRO A 112 11.18 5.66 7.58
C PRO A 112 11.13 7.06 8.20
N SER A 113 11.44 8.12 7.43
CA SER A 113 11.35 9.52 7.88
C SER A 113 9.92 10.08 7.85
N SER A 114 8.99 9.37 7.21
CA SER A 114 7.56 9.70 7.14
C SER A 114 6.88 9.89 8.50
N SER A 115 7.46 9.31 9.56
CA SER A 115 7.08 9.53 10.96
C SER A 115 7.14 11.01 11.40
N ARG A 116 8.01 11.82 10.77
CA ARG A 116 8.20 13.25 11.08
C ARG A 116 7.41 14.19 10.16
N SER A 117 7.15 13.78 8.91
CA SER A 117 6.51 14.62 7.88
C SER A 117 5.03 14.33 7.65
N GLY A 118 4.46 13.28 8.28
CA GLY A 118 3.06 12.91 8.09
C GLY A 118 2.77 12.21 6.75
N GLY A 119 3.83 11.81 6.03
CA GLY A 119 3.81 10.92 4.86
C GLY A 119 3.87 11.60 3.48
N SER A 120 4.59 10.94 2.56
CA SER A 120 4.67 11.25 1.13
C SER A 120 3.41 10.76 0.41
N ILE A 121 2.27 11.48 0.53
CA ILE A 121 1.03 11.05 -0.15
C ILE A 121 1.13 11.26 -1.67
N LEU A 122 1.75 12.35 -2.12
CA LEU A 122 1.79 12.74 -3.54
C LEU A 122 3.17 12.62 -4.20
N GLY A 123 4.26 12.63 -3.42
CA GLY A 123 5.61 12.75 -3.96
C GLY A 123 6.02 11.58 -4.87
N ASP A 124 5.61 10.37 -4.53
CA ASP A 124 6.06 9.16 -5.24
C ASP A 124 5.07 8.69 -6.32
N LYS A 125 3.76 8.91 -6.13
CA LYS A 125 2.74 8.62 -7.17
C LYS A 125 2.82 9.57 -8.37
N THR A 126 3.17 10.84 -8.15
CA THR A 126 3.34 11.81 -9.25
C THR A 126 4.61 11.57 -10.07
N ARG A 127 5.58 10.84 -9.51
CA ARG A 127 6.84 10.44 -10.19
C ARG A 127 6.72 9.19 -11.05
N MET A 128 5.60 8.46 -10.94
CA MET A 128 5.33 7.24 -11.71
C MET A 128 3.95 7.27 -12.38
N PRO A 129 3.65 8.24 -13.26
CA PRO A 129 2.34 8.43 -13.87
C PRO A 129 1.81 7.19 -14.63
N TYR A 130 2.65 6.47 -15.36
CA TYR A 130 2.25 5.28 -16.13
C TYR A 130 1.89 4.12 -15.21
N LEU A 131 2.81 3.75 -14.31
CA LEU A 131 2.60 2.61 -13.40
C LEU A 131 1.46 2.88 -12.40
N SER A 132 1.20 4.14 -12.05
CA SER A 132 0.12 4.47 -11.11
C SER A 132 -1.28 4.17 -11.65
N VAL A 133 -1.46 4.14 -12.98
CA VAL A 133 -2.76 3.91 -13.63
C VAL A 133 -2.85 2.57 -14.37
N HIS A 134 -1.72 1.91 -14.62
CA HIS A 134 -1.69 0.65 -15.35
C HIS A 134 -2.35 -0.49 -14.55
N GLU A 135 -3.19 -1.29 -15.21
CA GLU A 135 -4.00 -2.33 -14.55
C GLU A 135 -3.17 -3.43 -13.87
N ASN A 136 -2.03 -3.78 -14.47
CA ASN A 136 -1.08 -4.77 -13.95
C ASN A 136 -0.06 -4.18 -12.96
N ALA A 137 -0.14 -2.87 -12.65
CA ALA A 137 0.75 -2.21 -11.70
C ALA A 137 -0.01 -1.74 -10.46
N PHE A 138 0.60 -1.83 -9.29
CA PHE A 138 0.07 -1.28 -8.05
C PHE A 138 1.14 -0.48 -7.32
N VAL A 139 0.94 0.83 -7.25
CA VAL A 139 1.89 1.75 -6.61
C VAL A 139 1.35 2.15 -5.24
N ARG A 140 2.07 1.78 -4.17
CA ARG A 140 1.76 2.14 -2.79
C ARG A 140 2.87 3.04 -2.23
N PRO A 141 2.58 4.34 -1.98
CA PRO A 141 3.50 5.20 -1.25
C PRO A 141 3.60 4.77 0.22
N SER A 142 4.69 5.13 0.88
CA SER A 142 5.00 4.71 2.25
C SER A 142 3.88 5.04 3.25
N PRO A 143 3.59 4.17 4.23
CA PRO A 143 2.65 4.48 5.29
C PRO A 143 3.11 5.68 6.12
N ASN A 144 2.15 6.54 6.49
CA ASN A 144 2.42 7.84 7.12
C ASN A 144 2.79 7.78 8.61
N ARG A 145 2.90 6.60 9.24
CA ARG A 145 2.95 6.46 10.71
C ARG A 145 3.71 5.20 11.14
N GLY A 146 4.70 5.36 12.02
CA GLY A 146 5.34 4.25 12.73
C GLY A 146 6.79 4.54 13.12
N SER A 147 7.32 3.80 14.10
CA SER A 147 8.76 3.66 14.26
C SER A 147 9.35 2.89 13.08
N MET A 148 10.66 2.95 12.91
CA MET A 148 11.38 2.22 11.86
C MET A 148 10.96 0.75 11.75
N GLY A 149 10.83 0.04 12.88
CA GLY A 149 10.36 -1.35 12.90
C GLY A 149 8.89 -1.55 12.50
N GLY A 150 8.03 -0.55 12.73
CA GLY A 150 6.63 -0.58 12.29
C GLY A 150 6.51 -0.44 10.77
N VAL A 151 7.31 0.45 10.16
CA VAL A 151 7.39 0.59 8.70
C VAL A 151 7.85 -0.72 8.08
N SER A 152 8.91 -1.33 8.62
CA SER A 152 9.42 -2.59 8.10
C SER A 152 8.39 -3.72 8.13
N LYS A 153 7.73 -3.89 9.27
CA LYS A 153 6.68 -4.90 9.43
C LYS A 153 5.53 -4.70 8.44
N ASN A 154 5.03 -3.48 8.31
CA ASN A 154 3.91 -3.18 7.42
C ASN A 154 4.27 -3.41 5.95
N THR A 155 5.51 -3.10 5.54
CA THR A 155 6.00 -3.38 4.19
C THR A 155 6.05 -4.88 3.91
N LEU A 156 6.59 -5.68 4.84
CA LEU A 156 6.62 -7.15 4.72
C LEU A 156 5.21 -7.75 4.62
N GLU A 157 4.29 -7.32 5.48
CA GLU A 157 2.90 -7.75 5.43
C GLU A 157 2.22 -7.30 4.11
N THR A 158 2.56 -6.12 3.60
CA THR A 158 2.07 -5.63 2.29
C THR A 158 2.58 -6.48 1.13
N ILE A 159 3.85 -6.92 1.15
CA ILE A 159 4.40 -7.84 0.14
C ILE A 159 3.59 -9.14 0.12
N VAL A 160 3.28 -9.71 1.29
CA VAL A 160 2.46 -10.93 1.41
C VAL A 160 1.06 -10.72 0.82
N LEU A 161 0.43 -9.57 1.07
CA LEU A 161 -0.87 -9.24 0.48
C LEU A 161 -0.80 -9.09 -1.05
N CYS A 162 0.27 -8.49 -1.58
CA CYS A 162 0.52 -8.41 -3.02
C CYS A 162 0.70 -9.80 -3.64
N GLU A 163 1.47 -10.68 -3.02
CA GLU A 163 1.66 -12.07 -3.47
C GLU A 163 0.32 -12.83 -3.49
N ALA A 164 -0.48 -12.69 -2.43
CA ALA A 164 -1.82 -13.28 -2.37
C ALA A 164 -2.77 -12.70 -3.44
N ALA A 165 -2.56 -11.44 -3.84
CA ALA A 165 -3.28 -10.78 -4.93
C ALA A 165 -2.73 -11.10 -6.34
N GLY A 166 -1.75 -12.01 -6.44
CA GLY A 166 -1.20 -12.49 -7.70
C GLY A 166 -0.19 -11.53 -8.35
N TYR A 167 0.41 -10.62 -7.59
CA TYR A 167 1.58 -9.86 -8.05
C TYR A 167 2.79 -10.78 -8.03
N ASP A 168 3.46 -10.91 -9.18
CA ASP A 168 4.60 -11.82 -9.37
C ASP A 168 5.94 -11.13 -9.15
N THR A 169 5.93 -9.80 -9.04
CA THR A 169 7.12 -8.97 -8.88
C THR A 169 6.80 -7.82 -7.92
N CYS A 170 7.68 -7.60 -6.94
CA CYS A 170 7.60 -6.50 -5.99
C CYS A 170 8.88 -5.66 -6.06
N PHE A 171 8.74 -4.37 -6.34
CA PHE A 171 9.81 -3.39 -6.20
C PHE A 171 9.66 -2.70 -4.85
N VAL A 172 10.75 -2.62 -4.09
CA VAL A 172 10.81 -1.94 -2.80
C VAL A 172 11.83 -0.81 -2.90
N GLU A 173 11.36 0.43 -2.94
CA GLU A 173 12.24 1.61 -3.09
C GLU A 173 12.43 2.31 -1.74
N THR A 174 13.66 2.71 -1.40
CA THR A 174 13.90 3.68 -0.33
C THR A 174 13.64 5.10 -0.80
N VAL A 175 12.88 5.86 0.00
CA VAL A 175 12.69 7.29 -0.21
C VAL A 175 13.54 8.05 0.82
N GLY A 176 14.33 9.01 0.35
CA GLY A 176 15.10 9.92 1.20
C GLY A 176 16.51 9.45 1.60
N VAL A 177 17.06 10.09 2.63
CA VAL A 177 18.37 9.80 3.25
C VAL A 177 18.14 9.17 4.63
N GLY A 178 18.81 8.06 4.96
CA GLY A 178 18.58 7.36 6.23
C GLY A 178 19.31 6.02 6.37
N GLN A 179 18.82 5.16 7.27
CA GLN A 179 19.21 3.75 7.43
C GLN A 179 18.21 2.82 6.73
N SER A 180 17.54 3.33 5.70
CA SER A 180 16.47 2.62 4.98
C SER A 180 17.01 1.48 4.12
N GLU A 181 18.28 1.56 3.75
CA GLU A 181 19.03 0.61 2.94
C GLU A 181 19.04 -0.78 3.58
N PHE A 182 19.39 -0.84 4.87
CA PHE A 182 19.41 -2.09 5.63
C PHE A 182 18.03 -2.73 5.70
N ILE A 183 16.99 -1.92 5.89
CA ILE A 183 15.60 -2.39 5.97
C ILE A 183 15.16 -3.02 4.65
N VAL A 184 15.46 -2.36 3.53
CA VAL A 184 15.10 -2.91 2.21
C VAL A 184 15.84 -4.22 1.96
N SER A 185 17.12 -4.32 2.35
CA SER A 185 17.91 -5.54 2.17
C SER A 185 17.34 -6.77 2.90
N GLU A 186 16.60 -6.60 4.01
CA GLU A 186 15.96 -7.71 4.73
C GLU A 186 14.65 -8.20 4.07
N MET A 187 14.11 -7.45 3.10
CA MET A 187 12.79 -7.71 2.50
C MET A 187 12.84 -8.20 1.06
N VAL A 188 13.99 -8.06 0.41
CA VAL A 188 14.18 -8.28 -1.01
C VAL A 188 15.14 -9.44 -1.26
N ASP A 189 15.04 -10.03 -2.45
CA ASP A 189 15.92 -11.11 -2.87
C ASP A 189 17.22 -10.57 -3.51
N MET A 190 17.17 -9.34 -4.03
CA MET A 190 18.25 -8.65 -4.74
C MET A 190 18.26 -7.15 -4.46
#